data_AF-A0A524FAU7-F1
#
_entry.id   AF-A0A524FAU7-F1
#
_cell.length_a   1.000
_cell.length_b   1.000
_cell.length_c   1.000
_cell.angle_alpha   90.00
_cell.angle_beta   90.00
_cell.angle_gamma   90.00
#
_symmetry.space_group_name_H-M   'P 1'
#
loop_
_entity.id
_entity.type
_entity.pdbx_description
1 polymer ?
#
loop_
_entity_poly.entity_id
_entity_poly.type
_entity_poly.pdbx_seq_one_letter_code
_entity_poly.pdbx_strand_id
1 'polypeptide(L)'
;MMGNNINPYNNDKDYLKEVQSGTTTVGILIKDGVVIGTESQATAGYTVATKQAQKLFKINKYNAATISGGVADCQYVVNQISALSRLKEVEENQVPEPKYVANITRNILFSGRSFFLSMMIIGGYSVKEKKGKLYGIDLLGTLYEEDQFISFGSGSPFSLGVLEAEWKPNMTKEEGIELIKTAITSSRERDAASGFKIQICTIDKEGFTQIQ
;
A
#
# COMPACT_ATOMS: atom_id res chain seq x y z
N MET A 1 -23.54 37.60 13.00
CA MET A 1 -23.12 37.60 11.58
C MET A 1 -21.60 37.69 11.55
N MET A 2 -20.92 36.54 11.55
CA MET A 2 -19.52 36.46 11.13
C MET A 2 -19.56 35.78 9.77
N GLY A 3 -19.18 36.53 8.74
CA GLY A 3 -19.17 36.04 7.37
C GLY A 3 -18.10 34.97 7.23
N ASN A 4 -18.54 33.73 7.04
CA ASN A 4 -17.69 32.66 6.54
C ASN A 4 -17.42 32.93 5.06
N ASN A 5 -16.48 33.83 4.78
CA ASN A 5 -15.76 33.85 3.51
C ASN A 5 -14.78 32.68 3.52
N ILE A 6 -15.32 31.47 3.42
CA ILE A 6 -14.52 30.28 3.12
C ILE A 6 -14.22 30.37 1.63
N ASN A 7 -13.08 30.95 1.29
CA ASN A 7 -12.55 30.82 -0.06
C ASN A 7 -12.03 29.37 -0.19
N PRO A 8 -12.68 28.51 -1.00
CA PRO A 8 -12.33 27.09 -1.10
C PRO A 8 -10.94 26.84 -1.69
N TYR A 9 -10.24 27.89 -2.16
CA TYR A 9 -8.92 27.82 -2.76
C TYR A 9 -7.77 28.30 -1.84
N ASN A 10 -8.06 28.73 -0.61
CA ASN A 10 -7.05 29.33 0.28
C ASN A 10 -6.68 28.46 1.49
N ASN A 11 -7.23 27.23 1.58
CA ASN A 11 -7.11 26.33 2.73
C ASN A 11 -6.56 24.93 2.38
N ASP A 12 -5.91 24.79 1.21
CA ASP A 12 -5.53 23.49 0.66
C ASP A 12 -4.68 22.64 1.62
N LYS A 13 -3.77 23.25 2.38
CA LYS A 13 -2.88 22.49 3.27
C LYS A 13 -3.57 21.93 4.51
N ASP A 14 -4.50 22.66 5.10
CA ASP A 14 -5.19 22.21 6.30
C ASP A 14 -6.30 21.21 5.97
N TYR A 15 -6.98 21.40 4.83
CA TYR A 15 -7.91 20.40 4.30
C TYR A 15 -7.21 19.07 3.99
N LEU A 16 -6.05 19.10 3.33
CA LEU A 16 -5.28 17.89 3.05
C LEU A 16 -4.87 17.14 4.33
N LYS A 17 -4.51 17.85 5.40
CA LYS A 17 -4.19 17.23 6.70
C LYS A 17 -5.40 16.59 7.38
N GLU A 18 -6.60 17.14 7.18
CA GLU A 18 -7.82 16.57 7.76
C GLU A 18 -8.30 15.32 7.00
N VAL A 19 -8.10 15.29 5.69
CA VAL A 19 -8.57 14.20 4.81
C VAL A 19 -7.54 13.07 4.65
N GLN A 20 -6.25 13.39 4.73
CA GLN A 20 -5.18 12.40 4.65
C GLN A 20 -4.94 11.76 6.01
N SER A 21 -5.09 10.44 6.09
CA SER A 21 -4.59 9.71 7.26
C SER A 21 -3.10 9.43 7.11
N GLY A 22 -2.32 9.74 8.13
CA GLY A 22 -0.98 9.15 8.24
C GLY A 22 -1.06 7.63 8.35
N THR A 23 -0.02 6.95 7.86
CA THR A 23 0.03 5.50 7.60
C THR A 23 1.48 5.07 7.43
N THR A 24 1.78 3.80 7.72
CA THR A 24 3.00 3.14 7.24
C THR A 24 2.65 1.92 6.42
N THR A 25 3.03 1.90 5.15
CA THR A 25 3.03 0.69 4.32
C THR A 25 4.44 0.32 3.92
N VAL A 26 4.72 -0.98 3.84
CA VAL A 26 6.02 -1.52 3.45
C VAL A 26 5.80 -2.75 2.54
N GLY A 27 6.65 -2.92 1.54
CA GLY A 27 6.77 -4.14 0.77
C GLY A 27 8.22 -4.47 0.50
N ILE A 28 8.56 -5.76 0.49
CA ILE A 28 9.92 -6.25 0.22
C ILE A 28 9.86 -7.46 -0.73
N LEU A 29 10.88 -7.60 -1.58
CA LEU A 29 11.14 -8.87 -2.27
C LEU A 29 11.82 -9.85 -1.32
N ILE A 30 11.43 -11.12 -1.43
CA ILE A 30 12.07 -12.27 -0.79
C ILE A 30 12.42 -13.31 -1.87
N LYS A 31 13.18 -14.34 -1.51
CA LYS A 31 13.67 -15.38 -2.44
C LYS A 31 12.57 -15.96 -3.34
N ASP A 32 11.43 -16.33 -2.73
CA ASP A 32 10.37 -17.09 -3.39
C ASP A 32 9.10 -16.26 -3.66
N GLY A 33 9.16 -14.93 -3.52
CA GLY A 33 7.97 -14.08 -3.64
C GLY A 33 8.12 -12.68 -3.05
N VAL A 34 7.05 -12.21 -2.42
CA VAL A 34 7.01 -10.90 -1.74
C VAL A 34 6.39 -10.99 -0.36
N VAL A 35 6.77 -10.06 0.52
CA VAL A 35 6.06 -9.77 1.76
C VAL A 35 5.65 -8.31 1.73
N ILE A 36 4.37 -8.03 1.97
CA ILE A 36 3.88 -6.66 2.13
C ILE A 36 3.12 -6.54 3.44
N GLY A 37 3.19 -5.37 4.06
CA GLY A 37 2.58 -5.11 5.34
C GLY A 37 2.25 -3.64 5.58
N THR A 38 1.43 -3.42 6.59
CA THR A 38 0.96 -2.10 7.02
C THR A 38 0.48 -2.18 8.47
N GLU A 39 0.29 -1.03 9.11
CA GLU A 39 -0.39 -0.92 10.41
C GLU A 39 -1.89 -0.59 10.26
N SER A 40 -2.65 -0.51 11.36
CA SER A 40 -4.13 -0.45 11.37
C SER A 40 -4.73 0.85 11.95
N GLN A 41 -3.94 1.86 12.25
CA GLN A 41 -4.42 3.16 12.73
C GLN A 41 -4.97 4.00 11.57
N ALA A 42 -6.11 4.65 11.72
CA ALA A 42 -6.48 5.76 10.83
C ALA A 42 -6.77 7.02 11.66
N THR A 43 -6.36 8.16 11.14
CA THR A 43 -6.44 9.46 11.81
C THR A 43 -7.35 10.42 11.05
N ALA A 44 -7.98 11.33 11.79
CA ALA A 44 -8.66 12.52 11.27
C ALA A 44 -8.01 13.72 11.94
N GLY A 45 -7.09 14.38 11.22
CA GLY A 45 -6.15 15.32 11.81
C GLY A 45 -5.34 14.67 12.93
N TYR A 46 -5.43 15.20 14.15
CA TYR A 46 -4.69 14.71 15.32
C TYR A 46 -5.41 13.61 16.11
N THR A 47 -6.63 13.23 15.72
CA THR A 47 -7.43 12.26 16.45
C THR A 47 -7.35 10.89 15.78
N VAL A 48 -7.14 9.83 16.58
CA VAL A 48 -7.27 8.45 16.10
C VAL A 48 -8.75 8.15 15.85
N ALA A 49 -9.17 8.17 14.59
CA ALA A 49 -10.53 7.88 14.17
C ALA A 49 -10.85 6.38 14.32
N THR A 50 -9.90 5.50 14.04
CA THR A 50 -10.03 4.06 14.30
C THR A 50 -8.67 3.41 14.52
N LYS A 51 -8.69 2.35 15.34
CA LYS A 51 -7.52 1.51 15.66
C LYS A 51 -7.44 0.25 14.79
N GLN A 52 -8.44 0.03 13.93
CA GLN A 52 -8.69 -1.25 13.25
C GLN A 52 -8.93 -1.07 11.74
N ALA A 53 -8.37 -0.02 11.13
CA ALA A 53 -8.50 0.20 9.69
C ALA A 53 -7.83 -0.96 8.91
N GLN A 54 -8.58 -1.57 7.99
CA GLN A 54 -8.00 -2.45 6.99
C GLN A 54 -7.25 -1.61 5.96
N LYS A 55 -5.96 -1.91 5.76
CA LYS A 55 -5.11 -1.22 4.79
C LYS A 55 -4.37 -2.17 3.84
N LEU A 56 -4.51 -3.48 4.06
CA LEU A 56 -4.00 -4.54 3.20
C LEU A 56 -5.17 -5.26 2.56
N PHE A 57 -5.13 -5.41 1.24
CA PHE A 57 -6.22 -5.96 0.44
C PHE A 57 -5.70 -7.03 -0.51
N LYS A 58 -6.30 -8.21 -0.46
CA LYS A 58 -6.13 -9.23 -1.51
C LYS A 58 -6.87 -8.75 -2.76
N ILE A 59 -6.16 -8.65 -3.89
CA ILE A 59 -6.74 -8.27 -5.19
C ILE A 59 -7.17 -9.50 -5.97
N ASN A 60 -6.30 -10.52 -6.04
CA ASN A 60 -6.62 -11.82 -6.65
C ASN A 60 -5.74 -12.92 -6.02
N LYS A 61 -5.62 -14.10 -6.65
CA LYS A 61 -4.82 -15.22 -6.12
C LYS A 61 -3.33 -14.85 -5.93
N TYR A 62 -2.75 -14.06 -6.83
CA TYR A 62 -1.31 -13.77 -6.89
C TYR A 62 -0.97 -12.30 -6.65
N ASN A 63 -1.92 -11.49 -6.15
CA ASN A 63 -1.74 -10.05 -6.00
C ASN A 63 -2.44 -9.52 -4.75
N ALA A 64 -1.75 -8.62 -4.05
CA ALA A 64 -2.31 -7.81 -2.98
C ALA A 64 -1.83 -6.36 -3.07
N ALA A 65 -2.55 -5.48 -2.40
CA ALA A 65 -2.26 -4.07 -2.35
C ALA A 65 -2.24 -3.58 -0.90
N THR A 66 -1.33 -2.65 -0.59
CA THR A 66 -1.47 -1.78 0.58
C THR A 66 -1.85 -0.37 0.14
N ILE A 67 -2.51 0.37 1.03
CA ILE A 67 -3.00 1.73 0.76
C ILE A 67 -2.39 2.76 1.71
N SER A 68 -2.16 3.97 1.22
CA SER A 68 -1.74 5.13 1.99
C SER A 68 -2.35 6.39 1.39
N GLY A 69 -2.85 7.29 2.24
CA GLY A 69 -3.47 8.55 1.83
C GLY A 69 -4.91 8.71 2.34
N GLY A 70 -5.77 9.33 1.54
CA GLY A 70 -7.19 9.49 1.80
C GLY A 70 -7.89 8.13 1.75
N VAL A 71 -8.52 7.73 2.87
CA VAL A 71 -9.07 6.38 3.04
C VAL A 71 -10.15 6.06 2.00
N ALA A 72 -11.04 7.02 1.70
CA ALA A 72 -12.13 6.82 0.74
C ALA A 72 -11.61 6.64 -0.69
N ASP A 73 -10.65 7.46 -1.11
CA ASP A 73 -10.01 7.37 -2.43
C ASP A 73 -9.32 6.02 -2.60
N CYS A 74 -8.56 5.61 -1.59
CA CYS A 74 -7.87 4.33 -1.59
C CYS A 74 -8.85 3.16 -1.71
N GLN A 75 -9.95 3.16 -0.94
CA GLN A 75 -10.98 2.13 -1.01
C GLN A 75 -11.67 2.08 -2.37
N TYR A 76 -11.95 3.24 -2.97
CA TYR A 76 -12.49 3.31 -4.33
C TYR A 76 -11.54 2.64 -5.32
N VAL A 77 -10.26 2.99 -5.31
CA VAL A 77 -9.26 2.41 -6.23
C VAL A 77 -9.12 0.91 -6.01
N VAL A 78 -9.05 0.43 -4.76
CA VAL A 78 -9.01 -1.01 -4.44
C VAL A 78 -10.23 -1.75 -5.01
N ASN A 79 -11.42 -1.18 -4.87
CA ASN A 79 -12.65 -1.80 -5.40
C ASN A 79 -12.61 -1.88 -6.94
N GLN A 80 -12.16 -0.82 -7.61
CA GLN A 80 -12.03 -0.81 -9.06
C GLN A 80 -11.01 -1.85 -9.56
N ILE A 81 -9.81 -1.90 -8.98
CA ILE A 81 -8.77 -2.83 -9.45
C ILE A 81 -9.13 -4.29 -9.15
N SER A 82 -9.85 -4.55 -8.05
CA SER A 82 -10.34 -5.89 -7.73
C SER A 82 -11.41 -6.34 -8.73
N ALA A 83 -12.36 -5.46 -9.08
CA ALA A 83 -13.39 -5.75 -10.07
C ALA A 83 -12.79 -5.97 -11.47
N LEU A 84 -11.89 -5.08 -11.91
CA LEU A 84 -11.19 -5.20 -13.20
C LEU A 84 -10.29 -6.44 -13.27
N SER A 85 -9.62 -6.79 -12.16
CA SER A 85 -8.85 -8.03 -12.10
C SER A 85 -9.76 -9.26 -12.22
N ARG A 86 -10.92 -9.25 -11.55
CA ARG A 86 -11.84 -10.38 -11.62
C ARG A 86 -12.48 -10.51 -13.00
N LEU A 87 -12.86 -9.40 -13.63
CA LEU A 87 -13.38 -9.40 -14.99
C LEU A 87 -12.37 -10.01 -15.96
N LYS A 88 -11.12 -9.53 -15.92
CA LYS A 88 -10.03 -10.05 -16.76
C LYS A 88 -9.78 -11.54 -16.55
N GLU A 89 -9.84 -11.99 -15.30
CA GLU A 89 -9.71 -13.41 -14.96
C GLU A 89 -10.80 -14.27 -15.60
N VAL A 90 -12.05 -13.80 -15.60
CA VAL A 90 -13.18 -14.51 -16.20
C VAL A 90 -13.09 -14.52 -17.72
N GLU A 91 -12.71 -13.40 -18.34
CA GLU A 91 -12.56 -13.26 -19.79
C GLU A 91 -11.45 -14.17 -20.36
N GLU A 92 -10.32 -14.25 -19.66
CA GLU A 92 -9.14 -14.99 -20.15
C GLU A 92 -9.00 -16.38 -19.53
N ASN A 93 -9.84 -16.72 -18.56
CA ASN A 93 -9.72 -17.92 -17.72
C ASN A 93 -8.30 -18.06 -17.12
N GLN A 94 -7.67 -16.93 -16.79
CA GLN A 94 -6.31 -16.83 -16.26
C GLN A 94 -6.22 -15.71 -15.23
N VAL A 95 -5.62 -15.97 -14.06
CA VAL A 95 -5.39 -14.94 -13.03
C VAL A 95 -4.47 -13.84 -13.58
N PRO A 96 -4.86 -12.56 -13.51
CA PRO A 96 -4.03 -11.46 -14.01
C PRO A 96 -2.70 -11.31 -13.27
N GLU A 97 -1.66 -10.98 -14.04
CA GLU A 97 -0.29 -10.78 -13.54
C GLU A 97 -0.16 -9.49 -12.71
N PRO A 98 0.84 -9.40 -11.80
CA PRO A 98 1.11 -8.19 -11.01
C PRO A 98 1.28 -6.92 -11.84
N LYS A 99 1.92 -7.05 -13.00
CA LYS A 99 2.09 -5.94 -13.94
C LYS A 99 0.75 -5.41 -14.48
N TYR A 100 -0.24 -6.27 -14.69
CA TYR A 100 -1.57 -5.84 -15.13
C TYR A 100 -2.25 -5.03 -14.03
N VAL A 101 -2.27 -5.54 -12.80
CA VAL A 101 -2.85 -4.86 -11.63
C VAL A 101 -2.20 -3.49 -11.43
N ALA A 102 -0.86 -3.42 -11.47
CA ALA A 102 -0.17 -2.15 -11.32
C ALA A 102 -0.51 -1.15 -12.45
N ASN A 103 -0.65 -1.61 -13.70
CA ASN A 103 -1.01 -0.76 -14.84
C ASN A 103 -2.44 -0.21 -14.75
N ILE A 104 -3.42 -1.01 -14.32
CA ILE A 104 -4.78 -0.48 -14.12
C ILE A 104 -4.84 0.50 -12.94
N THR A 105 -4.08 0.25 -11.86
CA THR A 105 -3.97 1.19 -10.73
C THR A 105 -3.44 2.55 -11.18
N ARG A 106 -2.30 2.60 -11.89
CA ARG A 106 -1.76 3.88 -12.39
C ARG A 106 -2.71 4.59 -13.33
N ASN A 107 -3.46 3.87 -14.17
CA ASN A 107 -4.38 4.49 -15.12
C ASN A 107 -5.55 5.16 -14.40
N ILE A 108 -6.08 4.53 -13.35
CA ILE A 108 -7.13 5.11 -12.50
C ILE A 108 -6.59 6.37 -11.81
N LEU A 109 -5.43 6.28 -11.15
CA LEU A 109 -4.83 7.40 -10.42
C LEU A 109 -4.43 8.56 -11.35
N PHE A 110 -3.88 8.26 -12.52
CA PHE A 110 -3.53 9.26 -13.54
C PHE A 110 -4.79 9.95 -14.11
N SER A 111 -5.86 9.19 -14.35
CA SER A 111 -7.12 9.74 -14.88
C SER A 111 -7.82 10.65 -13.86
N GLY A 112 -7.71 10.32 -12.57
CA GLY A 112 -8.19 11.13 -11.46
C GLY A 112 -7.10 11.99 -10.81
N ARG A 113 -6.02 12.33 -11.54
CA ARG A 113 -4.92 13.11 -10.98
C ARG A 113 -5.45 14.39 -10.35
N SER A 114 -4.85 14.79 -9.22
CA SER A 114 -5.29 15.93 -8.39
C SER A 114 -6.60 15.73 -7.61
N PHE A 115 -7.32 14.61 -7.80
CA PHE A 115 -8.50 14.27 -7.00
C PHE A 115 -8.28 13.06 -6.09
N PHE A 116 -7.50 12.07 -6.52
CA PHE A 116 -7.16 10.93 -5.67
C PHE A 116 -5.92 11.19 -4.82
N LEU A 117 -6.09 11.19 -3.51
CA LEU A 117 -5.00 11.21 -2.54
C LEU A 117 -4.63 9.77 -2.18
N SER A 118 -4.18 8.96 -3.15
CA SER A 118 -3.91 7.55 -2.94
C SER A 118 -2.53 7.16 -3.46
N MET A 119 -1.74 6.54 -2.61
CA MET A 119 -0.50 5.84 -2.96
C MET A 119 -0.66 4.37 -2.60
N MET A 120 -0.14 3.48 -3.45
CA MET A 120 -0.34 2.04 -3.29
C MET A 120 0.94 1.27 -3.57
N ILE A 121 1.19 0.25 -2.75
CA ILE A 121 2.16 -0.79 -3.06
C ILE A 121 1.39 -1.99 -3.59
N ILE A 122 1.72 -2.45 -4.80
CA ILE A 122 1.21 -3.71 -5.36
C ILE A 122 2.31 -4.75 -5.22
N GLY A 123 2.08 -5.72 -4.34
CA GLY A 123 2.92 -6.92 -4.22
C GLY A 123 2.25 -8.09 -4.92
N GLY A 124 3.01 -8.88 -5.65
CA GLY A 124 2.49 -10.10 -6.26
C GLY A 124 3.55 -11.09 -6.68
N TYR A 125 3.10 -12.24 -7.17
CA TYR A 125 3.95 -13.28 -7.75
C TYR A 125 3.63 -13.41 -9.24
N SER A 126 4.64 -13.23 -10.09
CA SER A 126 4.48 -13.46 -11.53
C SER A 126 4.62 -14.94 -11.82
N VAL A 127 3.54 -15.57 -12.31
CA VAL A 127 3.57 -16.98 -12.71
C VAL A 127 4.41 -17.15 -13.98
N LYS A 128 4.36 -16.16 -14.89
CA LYS A 128 5.15 -16.12 -16.12
C LYS A 128 6.66 -16.03 -15.85
N GLU A 129 7.07 -15.12 -14.98
CA GLU A 129 8.49 -14.88 -14.68
C GLU A 129 9.01 -15.75 -13.52
N LYS A 130 8.13 -16.46 -12.80
CA LYS A 130 8.44 -17.29 -11.62
C LYS A 130 9.20 -16.53 -10.53
N LYS A 131 8.80 -15.29 -10.26
CA LYS A 131 9.40 -14.43 -9.23
C LYS A 131 8.41 -13.45 -8.63
N GLY A 132 8.74 -12.96 -7.43
CA GLY A 132 8.06 -11.83 -6.81
C GLY A 132 8.17 -10.56 -7.66
N LYS A 133 7.14 -9.72 -7.57
CA LYS A 133 7.04 -8.41 -8.22
C LYS A 133 6.52 -7.40 -7.23
N LEU A 134 7.16 -6.25 -7.17
CA LEU A 134 6.79 -5.16 -6.28
C LEU A 134 6.71 -3.86 -7.09
N TYR A 135 5.56 -3.20 -7.02
CA TYR A 135 5.33 -1.93 -7.71
C TYR A 135 4.88 -0.87 -6.73
N GLY A 136 5.44 0.33 -6.88
CA GLY A 136 4.97 1.55 -6.22
C GLY A 136 4.18 2.38 -7.21
N ILE A 137 3.00 2.86 -6.78
CA ILE A 137 2.21 3.81 -7.55
C ILE A 137 1.91 5.02 -6.68
N ASP A 138 2.33 6.21 -7.13
CA ASP A 138 2.07 7.46 -6.43
C ASP A 138 0.71 8.08 -6.82
N LEU A 139 0.34 9.15 -6.10
CA LEU A 139 -0.93 9.87 -6.30
C LEU A 139 -1.05 10.57 -7.68
N LEU A 140 0.04 10.72 -8.41
CA LEU A 140 0.06 11.27 -9.77
C LEU A 140 -0.06 10.18 -10.84
N GLY A 141 -0.09 8.91 -10.43
CA GLY A 141 -0.09 7.76 -11.32
C GLY A 141 1.31 7.40 -11.84
N THR A 142 2.39 7.91 -11.23
CA THR A 142 3.73 7.41 -11.50
C THR A 142 3.80 5.96 -11.07
N LEU A 143 4.29 5.09 -11.95
CA LEU A 143 4.50 3.67 -11.65
C LEU A 143 5.98 3.35 -11.78
N TYR A 144 6.50 2.65 -10.79
CA TYR A 144 7.85 2.11 -10.79
C TYR A 144 7.86 0.69 -10.21
N GLU A 145 8.75 -0.15 -10.72
CA GLU A 145 9.00 -1.52 -10.25
C GLU A 145 10.28 -1.48 -9.41
N GLU A 146 10.25 -2.04 -8.20
CA GLU A 146 11.43 -2.16 -7.34
C GLU A 146 11.87 -3.61 -7.19
N ASP A 147 13.19 -3.79 -7.06
CA ASP A 147 13.83 -5.09 -6.87
C ASP A 147 14.22 -5.40 -5.41
N GLN A 148 14.07 -4.41 -4.51
CA GLN A 148 14.41 -4.55 -3.09
C GLN A 148 13.19 -4.35 -2.18
N PHE A 149 12.78 -3.10 -1.99
CA PHE A 149 11.71 -2.72 -1.07
C PHE A 149 11.06 -1.38 -1.44
N ILE A 150 9.85 -1.16 -0.94
CA ILE A 150 9.10 0.10 -1.08
C ILE A 150 8.48 0.42 0.27
N SER A 151 8.42 1.72 0.63
CA SER A 151 7.58 2.18 1.73
C SER A 151 6.85 3.48 1.36
N PHE A 152 5.59 3.59 1.80
CA PHE A 152 4.79 4.80 1.62
C PHE A 152 4.09 5.22 2.92
N GLY A 153 3.65 6.48 2.94
CA GLY A 153 2.95 7.10 4.06
C GLY A 153 3.87 7.87 5.01
N SER A 154 3.27 8.47 6.03
CA SER A 154 3.95 9.34 7.00
C SER A 154 5.06 8.64 7.78
N GLY A 155 4.93 7.35 8.05
CA GLY A 155 5.95 6.59 8.77
C GLY A 155 7.09 6.05 7.90
N SER A 156 7.01 6.23 6.58
CA SER A 156 8.01 5.73 5.63
C SER A 156 9.47 6.09 5.97
N PRO A 157 9.81 7.32 6.42
CA PRO A 157 11.19 7.63 6.79
C PRO A 157 11.78 6.73 7.89
N PHE A 158 10.94 6.24 8.81
CA PHE A 158 11.38 5.39 9.93
C PHE A 158 11.50 3.92 9.54
N SER A 159 10.60 3.41 8.69
CA SER A 159 10.71 2.06 8.13
C SER A 159 11.90 1.95 7.19
N LEU A 160 12.16 2.96 6.35
CA LEU A 160 13.28 2.98 5.43
C LEU A 160 14.62 2.83 6.15
N GLY A 161 14.81 3.49 7.30
CA GLY A 161 16.05 3.32 8.09
C GLY A 161 16.33 1.87 8.53
N VAL A 162 15.28 1.09 8.82
CA VAL A 162 15.42 -0.34 9.13
C VAL A 162 15.66 -1.16 7.87
N LEU A 163 14.91 -0.88 6.80
CA LEU A 163 15.02 -1.62 5.54
C LEU A 163 16.40 -1.48 4.92
N GLU A 164 16.95 -0.26 4.89
CA GLU A 164 18.31 0.02 4.39
C GLU A 164 19.40 -0.70 5.19
N ALA A 165 19.17 -0.93 6.49
CA ALA A 165 20.14 -1.57 7.36
C ALA A 165 20.07 -3.11 7.31
N GLU A 166 18.87 -3.67 7.16
CA GLU A 166 18.62 -5.09 7.43
C GLU A 166 18.18 -5.91 6.21
N TRP A 167 17.66 -5.28 5.14
CA TRP A 167 17.25 -6.01 3.95
C TRP A 167 18.45 -6.67 3.26
N LYS A 168 18.25 -7.90 2.80
CA LYS A 168 19.25 -8.67 2.06
C LYS A 168 18.61 -9.37 0.87
N PRO A 169 19.36 -9.56 -0.23
CA PRO A 169 18.87 -10.37 -1.34
C PRO A 169 18.63 -11.81 -0.88
N ASN A 170 17.57 -12.44 -1.41
CA ASN A 170 17.20 -13.84 -1.15
C ASN A 170 16.84 -14.18 0.31
N MET A 171 16.32 -13.22 1.08
CA MET A 171 15.72 -13.52 2.38
C MET A 171 14.63 -14.60 2.25
N THR A 172 14.56 -15.46 3.26
CA THR A 172 13.46 -16.41 3.43
C THR A 172 12.16 -15.69 3.76
N LYS A 173 11.04 -16.41 3.67
CA LYS A 173 9.72 -15.89 4.02
C LYS A 173 9.65 -15.44 5.48
N GLU A 174 10.23 -16.22 6.37
CA GLU A 174 10.24 -15.96 7.81
C GLU A 174 11.09 -14.73 8.13
N GLU A 175 12.30 -14.62 7.57
CA GLU A 175 13.15 -13.43 7.70
C GLU A 175 12.45 -12.18 7.15
N GLY A 176 11.77 -12.30 6.00
CA GLY A 176 11.03 -11.19 5.42
C GLY A 176 9.85 -10.72 6.28
N ILE A 177 9.12 -11.65 6.89
CA ILE A 177 8.05 -11.31 7.83
C ILE A 177 8.61 -10.57 9.05
N GLU A 178 9.70 -11.05 9.63
CA GLU A 178 10.33 -10.38 10.78
C GLU A 178 10.86 -8.99 10.41
N LEU A 179 11.49 -8.82 9.24
CA LEU A 179 11.93 -7.50 8.77
C LEU A 179 10.76 -6.52 8.61
N ILE A 180 9.64 -6.94 8.01
CA ILE A 180 8.42 -6.13 7.90
C ILE A 180 7.91 -5.71 9.28
N LYS A 181 7.88 -6.63 10.26
CA LYS A 181 7.46 -6.34 11.63
C LYS A 181 8.37 -5.29 12.28
N THR A 182 9.69 -5.45 12.16
CA THR A 182 10.67 -4.51 12.71
C THR A 182 10.54 -3.13 12.07
N ALA A 183 10.45 -3.05 10.74
CA ALA A 183 10.33 -1.79 10.01
C ALA A 183 9.04 -1.02 10.35
N ILE A 184 7.90 -1.72 10.41
CA ILE A 184 6.62 -1.11 10.80
C ILE A 184 6.63 -0.73 12.28
N THR A 185 7.25 -1.52 13.16
CA THR A 185 7.36 -1.20 14.59
C THR A 185 8.20 0.06 14.80
N SER A 186 9.33 0.21 14.10
CA SER A 186 10.13 1.45 14.10
C SER A 186 9.28 2.68 13.76
N SER A 187 8.40 2.54 12.77
CA SER A 187 7.48 3.60 12.38
C SER A 187 6.42 3.88 13.44
N ARG A 188 5.82 2.86 14.05
CA ARG A 188 4.83 3.00 15.13
C ARG A 188 5.37 3.72 16.38
N GLU A 189 6.65 3.57 16.66
CA GLU A 189 7.30 4.21 17.82
C GLU A 189 7.62 5.69 17.58
N ARG A 190 7.62 6.16 16.31
CA ARG A 190 8.09 7.51 15.94
C ARG A 190 7.08 8.35 15.19
N ASP A 191 6.22 7.74 14.38
CA ASP A 191 5.15 8.41 13.65
C ASP A 191 3.84 8.34 14.44
N ALA A 192 3.36 9.49 14.93
CA ALA A 192 2.13 9.60 15.70
C ALA A 192 0.88 9.11 14.95
N ALA A 193 0.93 9.07 13.61
CA ALA A 193 -0.19 8.65 12.78
C ALA A 193 -0.18 7.14 12.42
N SER A 194 0.85 6.40 12.85
CA SER A 194 1.01 4.95 12.59
C SER A 194 0.93 4.14 13.88
N GLY A 195 0.08 3.10 13.94
CA GLY A 195 -0.16 2.41 15.21
C GLY A 195 -0.97 1.11 15.16
N PHE A 196 -1.14 0.52 16.35
CA PHE A 196 -1.96 -0.67 16.58
C PHE A 196 -1.49 -1.93 15.85
N LYS A 197 -2.41 -2.69 15.22
CA LYS A 197 -2.13 -4.04 14.71
C LYS A 197 -1.36 -3.96 13.41
N ILE A 198 -0.43 -4.89 13.22
CA ILE A 198 0.27 -5.05 11.95
C ILE A 198 -0.52 -6.06 11.10
N GLN A 199 -0.79 -5.69 9.85
CA GLN A 199 -1.37 -6.54 8.81
C GLN A 199 -0.24 -6.95 7.88
N ILE A 200 -0.03 -8.25 7.68
CA ILE A 200 1.04 -8.77 6.81
C ILE A 200 0.45 -9.83 5.89
N CYS A 201 0.90 -9.86 4.64
CA CYS A 201 0.71 -11.02 3.78
C CYS A 201 1.98 -11.38 3.03
N THR A 202 2.08 -12.66 2.72
CA THR A 202 3.10 -13.22 1.82
C THR A 202 2.43 -13.65 0.53
N ILE A 203 3.13 -13.49 -0.59
CA ILE A 203 2.64 -13.95 -1.89
C ILE A 203 3.78 -14.66 -2.60
N ASP A 204 3.59 -15.95 -2.82
CA ASP A 204 4.52 -16.83 -3.53
C ASP A 204 3.77 -17.61 -4.63
N LYS A 205 4.40 -18.67 -5.16
CA LYS A 205 3.81 -19.55 -6.19
C LYS A 205 2.48 -20.21 -5.78
N GLU A 206 2.21 -20.36 -4.47
CA GLU A 206 0.95 -20.92 -3.95
C GLU A 206 -0.13 -19.83 -3.89
N GLY A 207 0.28 -18.57 -3.85
CA GLY A 207 -0.56 -17.38 -3.90
C GLY A 207 -0.56 -16.62 -2.59
N PHE A 208 -1.60 -15.80 -2.42
CA PHE A 208 -1.80 -14.96 -1.25
C PHE A 208 -2.00 -15.77 0.03
N THR A 209 -1.21 -15.47 1.06
CA THR A 209 -1.39 -15.95 2.44
C THR A 209 -1.34 -14.76 3.40
N GLN A 210 -2.40 -14.58 4.18
CA GLN A 210 -2.44 -13.57 5.24
C GLN A 210 -1.83 -14.12 6.52
N ILE A 211 -0.94 -13.34 7.14
CA ILE A 211 -0.34 -13.67 8.43
C ILE A 211 -1.19 -13.01 9.52
N GLN A 212 -1.60 -13.80 10.51
CA GLN A 212 -2.38 -13.34 11.66
C GLN A 212 -1.50 -12.75 12.76
#